data_AF-A0A815VJ91-F1
#
_entry.id   AF-A0A815VJ91-F1
#
_cell.length_a   1.000
_cell.length_b   1.000
_cell.length_c   1.000
_cell.angle_alpha   90.00
_cell.angle_beta   90.00
_cell.angle_gamma   90.00
#
_symmetry.space_group_name_H-M   'P 1'
#
loop_
_entity.id
_entity.type
_entity.pdbx_description
1 polymer ?
#
loop_
_entity_poly.entity_id
_entity_poly.type
_entity_poly.pdbx_seq_one_letter_code
_entity_poly.pdbx_strand_id
1 'polypeptide(L)'
;RTTIVIAHRLSTIQNAHQIYVLEKGSVIEQGTHETLMVKEGGKYQAMVKRQQMEGIYDDQDNMMTCILNGAAQPLFAFLLVKIVEAFKYCSISERRHHIVLTSFLFLLLGVGLFILRFFQYTAFAISGSKLTQRIRSKAFACLLRQEVAYFDRPENSSGAICTRLSSHASAIQEMTGTRLGVICELAIEVLHNMRTIKQLSIEKEILRQYSELIHKLFISSWKPLLLSSMISSVFWTLDGFAIAFLYWRALILIEKNELTSNHIMTMFALIVFTIQALKVLGMTSIRVAASISAAEAFFDLFDRKPAIDNTSTEGQELVDFHGEIKFDQVKFIYPTRSTAIILDTFQLNIKP
;
A
#
# COMPACT_ATOMS: atom_id res chain seq x y z
N ARG A 1 38.97 22.68 2.73
CA ARG A 1 38.93 21.21 2.72
C ARG A 1 38.37 20.76 1.39
N THR A 2 39.07 19.92 0.64
CA THR A 2 38.54 19.36 -0.61
C THR A 2 37.64 18.17 -0.29
N THR A 3 36.40 18.19 -0.77
CA THR A 3 35.40 17.15 -0.49
C THR A 3 34.84 16.64 -1.81
N ILE A 4 34.95 15.34 -2.04
CA ILE A 4 34.35 14.66 -3.21
C ILE A 4 33.10 13.94 -2.70
N VAL A 5 31.94 14.24 -3.30
CA VAL A 5 30.64 13.68 -2.91
C VAL A 5 30.06 12.93 -4.09
N ILE A 6 29.75 11.65 -3.90
CA ILE A 6 29.00 10.82 -4.85
C ILE A 6 27.57 10.72 -4.29
N ALA A 7 26.60 11.34 -4.97
CA ALA A 7 25.22 11.39 -4.49
C ALA A 7 24.24 10.85 -5.53
N HIS A 8 23.23 10.12 -5.05
CA HIS A 8 22.11 9.64 -5.87
C HIS A 8 20.89 10.61 -5.86
N ARG A 9 20.88 11.59 -4.94
CA ARG A 9 19.81 12.59 -4.81
C ARG A 9 20.33 13.93 -5.33
N LEU A 10 19.65 14.51 -6.33
CA LEU A 10 20.13 15.74 -6.98
C LEU A 10 20.12 16.95 -6.04
N SER A 11 19.24 17.01 -5.04
CA SER A 11 19.20 18.08 -4.03
C SER A 11 20.49 18.22 -3.22
N THR A 12 21.25 17.13 -3.05
CA THR A 12 22.51 17.13 -2.29
C THR A 12 23.68 17.73 -3.07
N ILE A 13 23.60 17.77 -4.41
CA ILE A 13 24.68 18.22 -5.30
C ILE A 13 24.39 19.55 -5.99
N GLN A 14 23.21 20.14 -5.79
CA GLN A 14 22.83 21.43 -6.38
C GLN A 14 23.80 22.56 -5.99
N ASN A 15 24.25 22.58 -4.74
CA ASN A 15 25.17 23.60 -4.22
C ASN A 15 26.65 23.22 -4.38
N ALA A 16 26.97 22.19 -5.17
CA ALA A 16 28.34 21.80 -5.39
C ALA A 16 29.04 22.82 -6.31
N HIS A 17 30.25 23.22 -5.93
CA HIS A 17 31.10 24.11 -6.73
C HIS A 17 31.42 23.54 -8.12
N GLN A 18 31.41 22.20 -8.26
CA GLN A 18 31.58 21.51 -9.53
C GLN A 18 30.87 20.16 -9.51
N ILE A 19 30.10 19.87 -10.57
CA ILE A 19 29.38 18.62 -10.79
C ILE A 19 29.99 17.90 -11.99
N TYR A 20 30.23 16.60 -11.84
CA TYR A 20 30.72 15.72 -12.91
C TYR A 20 29.68 14.63 -13.19
N VAL A 21 29.25 14.52 -14.43
CA VAL A 21 28.34 13.45 -14.88
C VAL A 21 29.15 12.36 -15.57
N LEU A 22 29.02 11.15 -15.05
CA LEU A 22 29.71 9.97 -15.57
C LEU A 22 28.77 9.11 -16.40
N GLU A 23 29.25 8.65 -17.54
CA GLU A 23 28.58 7.62 -18.34
C GLU A 23 29.60 6.63 -18.88
N LYS A 24 29.33 5.33 -18.72
CA LYS A 24 30.22 4.23 -19.18
C LYS A 24 31.69 4.41 -18.75
N GLY A 25 31.90 4.94 -17.55
CA GLY A 25 33.22 5.16 -16.98
C GLY A 25 33.98 6.39 -17.48
N SER A 26 33.36 7.23 -18.31
CA SER A 26 33.93 8.51 -18.78
C SER A 26 33.12 9.71 -18.29
N VAL A 27 33.78 10.82 -18.01
CA VAL A 27 33.11 12.10 -17.69
C VAL A 27 32.57 12.69 -18.99
N ILE A 28 31.25 12.85 -19.06
CA ILE A 28 30.56 13.37 -20.25
C ILE A 28 30.12 14.83 -20.10
N GLU A 29 29.87 15.28 -18.87
CA GLU A 29 29.48 16.66 -18.58
C GLU A 29 30.16 17.13 -17.29
N GLN A 30 30.57 18.40 -17.27
CA GLN A 30 31.17 19.06 -16.13
C GLN A 30 30.68 20.50 -16.06
N GLY A 31 30.33 20.97 -14.87
CA GLY A 31 29.91 22.36 -14.64
C GLY A 31 29.21 22.56 -13.30
N THR A 32 28.75 23.78 -13.05
CA THR A 32 27.84 24.10 -11.95
C THR A 32 26.41 23.70 -12.32
N HIS A 33 25.53 23.60 -11.31
CA HIS A 33 24.11 23.31 -11.52
C HIS A 33 23.49 24.21 -12.60
N GLU A 34 23.73 25.52 -12.53
CA GLU A 34 23.20 26.51 -13.47
C GLU A 34 23.70 26.27 -14.90
N THR A 35 25.01 26.06 -15.09
CA THR A 35 25.59 25.84 -16.42
C THR A 35 25.12 24.54 -17.08
N LEU A 36 24.88 23.49 -16.29
CA LEU A 36 24.40 22.20 -16.77
C LEU A 36 22.89 22.17 -17.05
N MET A 37 22.13 23.09 -16.43
CA MET A 37 20.69 23.25 -16.70
C MET A 37 20.39 24.00 -18.00
N VAL A 38 21.30 24.86 -18.46
CA VAL A 38 21.16 25.64 -19.71
C VAL A 38 21.46 24.80 -20.96
N LYS A 39 22.26 23.72 -20.84
CA LYS A 39 22.54 22.82 -21.97
C LYS A 39 21.29 22.04 -22.40
N GLU A 40 20.72 22.41 -23.54
CA GLU A 40 19.62 21.66 -24.15
C GLU A 40 20.06 20.24 -24.55
N GLY A 41 19.34 19.23 -24.05
CA GLY A 41 19.64 17.82 -24.29
C GLY A 41 20.72 17.21 -23.38
N GLY A 42 21.25 17.97 -22.41
CA GLY A 42 22.22 17.44 -21.44
C GLY A 42 21.64 16.35 -20.53
N LYS A 43 22.45 15.33 -20.22
CA LYS A 43 22.07 14.22 -19.32
C LYS A 43 21.77 14.69 -17.92
N TYR A 44 22.49 15.70 -17.43
CA TYR A 44 22.18 16.35 -16.16
C TYR A 44 20.76 16.95 -16.15
N GLN A 45 20.43 17.76 -17.17
CA GLN A 45 19.12 18.39 -17.32
C GLN A 45 18.00 17.36 -17.45
N ALA A 46 18.23 16.26 -18.18
CA ALA A 46 17.27 15.16 -18.31
C ALA A 46 17.00 14.44 -16.98
N MET A 47 18.03 14.28 -16.13
CA MET A 47 17.89 13.73 -14.77
C MET A 47 17.11 14.67 -13.84
N VAL A 48 17.31 16.00 -13.95
CA VAL A 48 16.57 17.01 -13.19
C VAL A 48 15.09 17.07 -13.61
N LYS A 49 14.82 17.14 -14.93
CA LYS A 49 13.44 17.21 -15.47
C LYS A 49 12.61 15.97 -15.15
N ARG A 50 13.24 14.78 -15.08
CA ARG A 50 12.57 13.54 -14.64
C ARG A 50 12.18 13.55 -13.16
N GLN A 51 12.81 14.38 -12.33
CA GLN A 51 12.52 14.50 -10.90
C GLN A 51 11.52 15.62 -10.56
N GLN A 52 11.19 16.50 -11.52
CA GLN A 52 10.29 17.65 -11.30
C GLN A 52 8.90 17.50 -11.95
N MET A 53 8.57 16.35 -12.55
CA MET A 53 7.20 16.08 -12.99
C MET A 53 6.35 15.50 -11.85
N GLU A 54 5.73 16.38 -11.07
CA GLU A 54 4.48 16.05 -10.36
C GLU A 54 3.33 16.80 -11.05
N GLY A 55 2.56 16.06 -11.84
CA GLY A 55 1.31 16.54 -12.42
C GLY A 55 0.14 16.34 -11.45
N ILE A 56 -0.55 17.43 -11.14
CA ILE A 56 -1.88 17.46 -10.53
C ILE A 56 -2.90 17.04 -11.58
N TYR A 57 -3.75 16.03 -11.33
CA TYR A 57 -5.06 15.91 -11.96
C TYR A 57 -6.07 15.15 -11.11
N ASP A 58 -7.30 15.58 -11.35
CA ASP A 58 -8.62 15.35 -10.78
C ASP A 58 -8.99 13.88 -10.49
N ASP A 59 -9.73 13.66 -9.40
CA ASP A 59 -10.24 12.34 -8.98
C ASP A 59 -11.74 12.42 -8.72
N GLN A 60 -12.51 12.30 -9.80
CA GLN A 60 -13.93 11.94 -9.79
C GLN A 60 -14.22 11.25 -11.12
N ASP A 61 -14.28 9.90 -11.12
CA ASP A 61 -15.01 9.11 -12.16
C ASP A 61 -15.02 7.57 -11.93
N ASN A 62 -14.49 7.06 -10.82
CA ASN A 62 -14.30 5.60 -10.65
C ASN A 62 -15.53 4.81 -10.12
N MET A 63 -16.66 5.48 -9.83
CA MET A 63 -17.82 4.80 -9.20
C MET A 63 -18.80 4.21 -10.23
N MET A 64 -18.91 4.80 -11.42
CA MET A 64 -19.88 4.39 -12.43
C MET A 64 -19.51 3.04 -13.09
N THR A 65 -18.22 2.72 -13.20
CA THR A 65 -17.72 1.45 -13.77
C THR A 65 -17.95 0.26 -12.83
N CYS A 66 -17.95 0.46 -11.51
CA CYS A 66 -18.22 -0.57 -10.52
C CYS A 66 -19.68 -1.07 -10.57
N ILE A 67 -20.63 -0.15 -10.79
CA ILE A 67 -22.06 -0.47 -10.88
C ILE A 67 -22.36 -1.30 -12.14
N LEU A 68 -21.76 -0.94 -13.28
CA LEU A 68 -21.92 -1.67 -14.55
C LEU A 68 -21.36 -3.11 -14.48
N ASN A 69 -20.28 -3.33 -13.73
CA ASN A 69 -19.71 -4.68 -13.53
C ASN A 69 -20.60 -5.55 -12.63
N GLY A 70 -21.28 -4.97 -11.63
CA GLY A 70 -22.24 -5.68 -10.79
C GLY A 70 -23.45 -6.22 -11.57
N ALA A 71 -23.94 -5.46 -12.56
CA ALA A 71 -25.05 -5.86 -13.42
C ALA A 71 -24.69 -6.96 -14.43
N ALA A 72 -23.41 -7.20 -14.67
CA ALA A 72 -22.94 -8.19 -15.64
C ALA A 72 -23.19 -9.65 -15.20
N GLN A 73 -23.14 -9.91 -13.88
CA GLN A 73 -23.37 -11.25 -13.33
C GLN A 73 -24.85 -11.70 -13.52
N PRO A 74 -25.86 -10.89 -13.19
CA PRO A 74 -27.25 -11.18 -13.55
C PRO A 74 -27.49 -11.33 -15.06
N LEU A 75 -26.81 -10.52 -15.89
CA LEU A 75 -26.95 -10.60 -17.34
C LEU A 75 -26.40 -11.93 -17.89
N PHE A 76 -25.26 -12.39 -17.36
CA PHE A 76 -24.69 -13.71 -17.68
C PHE A 76 -25.65 -14.84 -17.29
N ALA A 77 -26.24 -14.75 -16.10
CA ALA A 77 -27.26 -15.68 -15.60
C ALA A 77 -28.45 -15.80 -16.56
N PHE A 78 -28.97 -14.66 -17.01
CA PHE A 78 -30.09 -14.57 -17.94
C PHE A 78 -29.77 -15.19 -19.30
N LEU A 79 -28.58 -14.89 -19.87
CA LEU A 79 -28.16 -15.46 -21.15
C LEU A 79 -27.99 -16.99 -21.06
N LEU A 80 -27.56 -17.52 -19.92
CA LEU A 80 -27.44 -18.96 -19.69
C LEU A 80 -28.81 -19.65 -19.68
N VAL A 81 -29.81 -19.03 -19.05
CA VAL A 81 -31.21 -19.52 -19.08
C VAL A 81 -31.73 -19.57 -20.52
N LYS A 82 -31.44 -18.55 -21.35
CA LYS A 82 -31.89 -18.50 -22.75
C LYS A 82 -31.36 -19.64 -23.61
N ILE A 83 -30.13 -20.11 -23.35
CA ILE A 83 -29.60 -21.30 -24.01
C ILE A 83 -30.45 -22.52 -23.63
N VAL A 84 -30.74 -22.70 -22.34
CA VAL A 84 -31.51 -23.86 -21.88
C VAL A 84 -32.95 -23.83 -22.39
N GLU A 85 -33.59 -22.66 -22.43
CA GLU A 85 -34.91 -22.47 -23.04
C GLU A 85 -34.91 -22.85 -24.53
N ALA A 86 -33.88 -22.46 -25.28
CA ALA A 86 -33.75 -22.80 -26.70
C ALA A 86 -33.65 -24.32 -26.92
N PHE A 87 -33.01 -25.07 -26.00
CA PHE A 87 -32.95 -26.53 -26.08
C PHE A 87 -34.27 -27.22 -25.69
N LYS A 88 -35.05 -26.65 -24.77
CA LYS A 88 -36.31 -27.26 -24.30
C LYS A 88 -37.52 -26.98 -25.19
N TYR A 89 -37.68 -25.76 -25.69
CA TYR A 89 -38.96 -25.31 -26.28
C TYR A 89 -38.88 -25.03 -27.79
N CYS A 90 -37.67 -25.01 -28.37
CA CYS A 90 -37.49 -24.57 -29.74
C CYS A 90 -37.39 -25.75 -30.73
N SER A 91 -38.10 -25.62 -31.85
CA SER A 91 -38.04 -26.55 -32.98
C SER A 91 -36.60 -26.68 -33.49
N ILE A 92 -36.23 -27.82 -34.07
CA ILE A 92 -34.85 -28.08 -34.54
C ILE A 92 -34.37 -27.01 -35.54
N SER A 93 -35.29 -26.48 -36.36
CA SER A 93 -35.04 -25.42 -37.34
C SER A 93 -34.75 -24.06 -36.72
N GLU A 94 -35.45 -23.65 -35.66
CA GLU A 94 -35.31 -22.32 -35.03
C GLU A 94 -34.22 -22.29 -33.95
N ARG A 95 -33.94 -23.45 -33.33
CA ARG A 95 -32.93 -23.62 -32.28
C ARG A 95 -31.56 -23.11 -32.68
N ARG A 96 -31.15 -23.36 -33.93
CA ARG A 96 -29.85 -22.91 -34.45
C ARG A 96 -29.73 -21.39 -34.40
N HIS A 97 -30.78 -20.66 -34.76
CA HIS A 97 -30.77 -19.19 -34.76
C HIS A 97 -30.67 -18.62 -33.34
N HIS A 98 -31.48 -19.13 -32.41
CA HIS A 98 -31.45 -18.68 -31.01
C HIS A 98 -30.13 -18.96 -30.30
N ILE A 99 -29.53 -20.14 -30.53
CA ILE A 99 -28.23 -20.48 -29.93
C ILE A 99 -27.13 -19.57 -30.49
N VAL A 100 -27.07 -19.40 -31.82
CA VAL A 100 -26.04 -18.55 -32.45
C VAL A 100 -26.15 -17.10 -31.98
N LEU A 101 -27.37 -16.55 -31.91
CA LEU A 101 -27.62 -15.20 -31.39
C LEU A 101 -27.14 -15.08 -29.93
N THR A 102 -27.50 -16.05 -29.08
CA THR A 102 -27.14 -16.04 -27.66
C THR A 102 -25.63 -16.18 -27.46
N SER A 103 -24.96 -17.04 -28.25
CA SER A 103 -23.50 -17.16 -28.25
C SER A 103 -22.80 -15.86 -28.67
N PHE A 104 -23.35 -15.13 -29.64
CA PHE A 104 -22.82 -13.82 -30.03
C PHE A 104 -22.99 -12.78 -28.91
N LEU A 105 -24.12 -12.78 -28.20
CA LEU A 105 -24.34 -11.94 -27.02
C LEU A 105 -23.36 -12.25 -25.89
N PHE A 106 -23.02 -13.53 -25.65
CA PHE A 106 -21.97 -13.91 -24.70
C PHE A 106 -20.59 -13.36 -25.10
N LEU A 107 -20.25 -13.41 -26.39
CA LEU A 107 -18.98 -12.87 -26.90
C LEU A 107 -18.91 -11.36 -26.70
N LEU A 108 -19.97 -10.64 -27.08
CA LEU A 108 -20.08 -9.19 -26.87
C LEU A 108 -19.99 -8.80 -25.40
N LEU A 109 -20.69 -9.53 -24.53
CA LEU A 109 -20.61 -9.35 -23.08
C LEU A 109 -19.19 -9.57 -22.57
N GLY A 110 -18.51 -10.63 -23.02
CA GLY A 110 -17.13 -10.93 -22.64
C GLY A 110 -16.15 -9.83 -23.04
N VAL A 111 -16.23 -9.34 -24.28
CA VAL A 111 -15.39 -8.22 -24.77
C VAL A 111 -15.70 -6.94 -24.00
N GLY A 112 -16.97 -6.61 -23.78
CA GLY A 112 -17.38 -5.45 -22.99
C GLY A 112 -16.85 -5.51 -21.55
N LEU A 113 -16.95 -6.67 -20.90
CA LEU A 113 -16.42 -6.87 -19.55
C LEU A 113 -14.90 -6.81 -19.49
N PHE A 114 -14.20 -7.32 -20.51
CA PHE A 114 -12.75 -7.19 -20.59
C PHE A 114 -12.34 -5.72 -20.64
N ILE A 115 -12.95 -4.93 -21.52
CA ILE A 115 -12.67 -3.49 -21.66
C ILE A 115 -12.94 -2.77 -20.34
N LEU A 116 -14.13 -2.96 -19.76
CA LEU A 116 -14.50 -2.32 -18.49
C LEU A 116 -13.55 -2.71 -17.34
N ARG A 117 -13.20 -3.98 -17.21
CA ARG A 117 -12.29 -4.45 -16.14
C ARG A 117 -10.87 -3.98 -16.33
N PHE A 118 -10.38 -3.94 -17.56
CA PHE A 118 -9.05 -3.43 -17.87
C PHE A 118 -8.93 -1.98 -17.41
N PHE A 119 -9.84 -1.10 -17.84
CA PHE A 119 -9.84 0.30 -17.40
C PHE A 119 -10.07 0.46 -15.91
N GLN A 120 -10.97 -0.33 -15.31
CA GLN A 120 -11.22 -0.33 -13.87
C GLN A 120 -9.95 -0.68 -13.09
N TYR A 121 -9.30 -1.80 -13.38
CA TYR A 121 -8.12 -2.24 -12.64
C TYR A 121 -6.93 -1.31 -12.83
N THR A 122 -6.72 -0.79 -14.05
CA THR A 122 -5.68 0.21 -14.30
C THR A 122 -5.96 1.51 -13.55
N ALA A 123 -7.19 2.00 -13.54
CA ALA A 123 -7.56 3.22 -12.81
C ALA A 123 -7.35 3.07 -11.30
N PHE A 124 -7.81 1.97 -10.71
CA PHE A 124 -7.59 1.68 -9.28
C PHE A 124 -6.11 1.48 -8.95
N ALA A 125 -5.33 0.84 -9.82
CA ALA A 125 -3.90 0.67 -9.62
C ALA A 125 -3.17 2.03 -9.61
N ILE A 126 -3.49 2.92 -10.55
CA ILE A 126 -2.91 4.26 -10.63
C ILE A 126 -3.31 5.10 -9.41
N SER A 127 -4.60 5.10 -9.04
CA SER A 127 -5.08 5.84 -7.87
C SER A 127 -4.43 5.35 -6.58
N GLY A 128 -4.32 4.02 -6.39
CA GLY A 128 -3.62 3.40 -5.27
C GLY A 128 -2.15 3.81 -5.18
N SER A 129 -1.42 3.75 -6.30
CA SER A 129 -0.01 4.16 -6.34
C SER A 129 0.18 5.65 -6.04
N LYS A 130 -0.71 6.51 -6.54
CA LYS A 130 -0.69 7.96 -6.24
C LYS A 130 -0.95 8.22 -4.75
N LEU A 131 -1.91 7.53 -4.14
CA LEU A 131 -2.21 7.64 -2.72
C LEU A 131 -0.99 7.23 -1.87
N THR A 132 -0.37 6.09 -2.18
CA THR A 132 0.83 5.63 -1.48
C THR A 132 1.99 6.63 -1.63
N GLN A 133 2.18 7.23 -2.81
CA GLN A 133 3.18 8.28 -3.00
C GLN A 133 2.91 9.48 -2.09
N ARG A 134 1.67 9.99 -2.04
CA ARG A 134 1.28 11.12 -1.18
C ARG A 134 1.50 10.81 0.30
N ILE A 135 1.08 9.64 0.77
CA ILE A 135 1.26 9.21 2.16
C ILE A 135 2.75 9.14 2.50
N ARG A 136 3.58 8.55 1.63
CA ARG A 136 5.04 8.47 1.84
C ARG A 136 5.69 9.84 1.92
N SER A 137 5.39 10.72 0.97
CA SER A 137 5.96 12.08 0.96
C SER A 137 5.56 12.86 2.20
N LYS A 138 4.28 12.83 2.58
CA LYS A 138 3.79 13.51 3.78
C LYS A 138 4.36 12.90 5.07
N ALA A 139 4.44 11.58 5.17
CA ALA A 139 4.99 10.89 6.32
C ALA A 139 6.47 11.17 6.51
N PHE A 140 7.23 11.19 5.41
CA PHE A 140 8.63 11.56 5.44
C PHE A 140 8.82 13.02 5.89
N ALA A 141 8.02 13.95 5.38
CA ALA A 141 8.06 15.35 5.81
C ALA A 141 7.73 15.49 7.31
N CYS A 142 6.67 14.83 7.78
CA CYS A 142 6.30 14.83 9.21
C CYS A 142 7.38 14.20 10.08
N LEU A 143 8.07 13.14 9.64
CA LEU A 143 9.18 12.54 10.37
C LEU A 143 10.36 13.50 10.53
N LEU A 144 10.74 14.21 9.46
CA LEU A 144 11.83 15.18 9.50
C LEU A 144 11.54 16.40 10.39
N ARG A 145 10.26 16.64 10.69
CA ARG A 145 9.82 17.67 11.62
C ARG A 145 9.97 17.27 13.09
N GLN A 146 10.16 15.98 13.40
CA GLN A 146 10.21 15.49 14.77
C GLN A 146 11.54 15.83 15.46
N GLU A 147 11.49 16.06 16.78
CA GLU A 147 12.68 16.31 17.58
C GLU A 147 13.59 15.08 17.72
N VAL A 148 14.89 15.27 18.01
CA VAL A 148 15.87 14.18 18.13
C VAL A 148 15.43 13.10 19.14
N ALA A 149 14.83 13.51 20.26
CA ALA A 149 14.31 12.59 21.29
C ALA A 149 13.22 11.63 20.78
N TYR A 150 12.54 11.95 19.67
CA TYR A 150 11.60 11.04 19.02
C TYR A 150 12.32 9.80 18.45
N PHE A 151 13.52 10.00 17.88
CA PHE A 151 14.32 8.96 17.23
C PHE A 151 15.14 8.12 18.23
N ASP A 152 15.36 8.62 19.44
CA ASP A 152 16.03 7.87 20.50
C ASP A 152 15.17 6.71 21.03
N ARG A 153 13.85 6.74 20.78
CA ARG A 153 12.92 5.70 21.20
C ARG A 153 13.15 4.42 20.41
N PRO A 154 13.23 3.24 21.06
CA PRO A 154 13.51 1.98 20.38
C PRO A 154 12.44 1.64 19.32
N GLU A 155 11.20 2.08 19.50
CA GLU A 155 10.11 1.89 18.54
C GLU A 155 10.35 2.67 17.24
N ASN A 156 11.08 3.79 17.31
CA ASN A 156 11.37 4.72 16.20
C ASN A 156 12.80 4.57 15.67
N SER A 157 13.36 3.37 15.78
CA SER A 157 14.63 3.06 15.13
C SER A 157 14.56 3.31 13.62
N SER A 158 15.72 3.57 13.00
CA SER A 158 15.81 3.80 11.54
C SER A 158 15.23 2.64 10.73
N GLY A 159 15.40 1.40 11.20
CA GLY A 159 14.76 0.21 10.65
C GLY A 159 13.23 0.29 10.72
N ALA A 160 12.68 0.48 11.92
CA ALA A 160 11.23 0.53 12.14
C ALA A 160 10.51 1.67 11.38
N ILE A 161 11.20 2.80 11.19
CA ILE A 161 10.70 3.92 10.37
C ILE A 161 10.70 3.56 8.88
N CYS A 162 11.76 2.90 8.40
CA CYS A 162 11.85 2.42 7.02
C CYS A 162 10.73 1.41 6.71
N THR A 163 10.46 0.48 7.63
CA THR A 163 9.33 -0.46 7.58
C THR A 163 8.00 0.24 7.44
N ARG A 164 7.76 1.25 8.27
CA ARG A 164 6.53 2.05 8.23
C ARG A 164 6.40 2.74 6.87
N LEU A 165 7.43 3.44 6.40
CA LEU A 165 7.38 4.14 5.09
C LEU A 165 7.28 3.21 3.88
N SER A 166 7.89 2.02 3.95
CA SER A 166 7.92 1.08 2.83
C SER A 166 6.72 0.13 2.88
N SER A 167 6.68 -0.76 3.87
CA SER A 167 5.73 -1.86 3.99
C SER A 167 4.34 -1.40 4.39
N HIS A 168 4.20 -0.52 5.41
CA HIS A 168 2.87 -0.08 5.85
C HIS A 168 2.21 0.83 4.81
N ALA A 169 2.97 1.72 4.17
CA ALA A 169 2.44 2.55 3.08
C ALA A 169 2.05 1.73 1.83
N SER A 170 2.77 0.64 1.56
CA SER A 170 2.39 -0.29 0.48
C SER A 170 1.22 -1.17 0.88
N ALA A 171 1.07 -1.53 2.16
CA ALA A 171 -0.05 -2.34 2.65
C ALA A 171 -1.42 -1.61 2.59
N ILE A 172 -1.39 -0.28 2.53
CA ILE A 172 -2.56 0.54 2.18
C ILE A 172 -3.02 0.24 0.73
N GLN A 173 -2.09 -0.14 -0.16
CA GLN A 173 -2.34 -0.47 -1.57
C GLN A 173 -2.47 -1.99 -1.82
N GLU A 174 -1.64 -2.82 -1.19
CA GLU A 174 -1.63 -4.27 -1.31
C GLU A 174 -2.03 -4.93 0.01
N MET A 175 -3.29 -5.35 0.04
CA MET A 175 -3.86 -6.20 1.06
C MET A 175 -2.98 -7.46 1.24
N THR A 176 -2.56 -7.75 2.49
CA THR A 176 -1.94 -9.00 3.01
C THR A 176 -0.40 -9.07 3.23
N GLY A 177 0.38 -7.98 3.10
CA GLY A 177 1.86 -8.07 3.19
C GLY A 177 2.55 -7.75 4.53
N THR A 178 1.87 -7.11 5.50
CA THR A 178 2.55 -6.36 6.59
C THR A 178 3.47 -7.19 7.50
N ARG A 179 3.20 -8.48 7.65
CA ARG A 179 3.92 -9.35 8.60
C ARG A 179 5.14 -10.06 8.02
N LEU A 180 5.19 -10.25 6.70
CA LEU A 180 6.38 -10.78 6.02
C LEU A 180 7.48 -9.73 5.87
N GLY A 181 7.10 -8.45 5.82
CA GLY A 181 8.04 -7.31 5.67
C GLY A 181 9.12 -7.25 6.76
N VAL A 182 8.74 -7.43 8.03
CA VAL A 182 9.69 -7.37 9.17
C VAL A 182 10.75 -8.48 9.09
N ILE A 183 10.38 -9.66 8.57
CA ILE A 183 11.32 -10.77 8.35
C ILE A 183 12.26 -10.46 7.18
N CYS A 184 11.70 -9.94 6.07
CA CYS A 184 12.49 -9.52 4.93
C CYS A 184 13.48 -8.40 5.30
N GLU A 185 13.12 -7.51 6.21
CA GLU A 185 13.96 -6.41 6.67
C GLU A 185 15.17 -6.91 7.47
N LEU A 186 14.95 -7.80 8.45
CA LEU A 186 16.04 -8.43 9.17
C LEU A 186 16.96 -9.19 8.19
N ALA A 187 16.41 -9.84 7.17
CA ALA A 187 17.20 -10.49 6.13
C ALA A 187 18.01 -9.47 5.30
N ILE A 188 17.43 -8.32 4.93
CA ILE A 188 18.12 -7.26 4.18
C ILE A 188 19.24 -6.63 5.03
N GLU A 189 19.04 -6.42 6.32
CA GLU A 189 20.06 -5.90 7.24
C GLU A 189 21.24 -6.86 7.36
N VAL A 190 20.96 -8.15 7.50
CA VAL A 190 21.97 -9.22 7.52
C VAL A 190 22.74 -9.26 6.20
N LEU A 191 22.07 -9.08 5.07
CA LEU A 191 22.73 -9.04 3.75
C LEU A 191 23.63 -7.82 3.58
N HIS A 192 23.20 -6.63 4.04
CA HIS A 192 24.02 -5.42 3.99
C HIS A 192 25.25 -5.50 4.89
N ASN A 193 25.12 -6.11 6.06
CA ASN A 193 26.19 -6.25 7.06
C ASN A 193 26.92 -7.59 7.00
N MET A 194 26.72 -8.39 5.94
CA MET A 194 27.19 -9.77 5.86
C MET A 194 28.69 -9.91 6.09
N ARG A 195 29.49 -8.96 5.58
CA ARG A 195 30.94 -8.94 5.79
C ARG A 195 31.32 -8.75 7.25
N THR A 196 30.66 -7.83 7.94
CA THR A 196 30.88 -7.54 9.36
C THR A 196 30.42 -8.72 10.23
N ILE A 197 29.28 -9.32 9.91
CA ILE A 197 28.75 -10.51 10.61
C ILE A 197 29.73 -11.67 10.51
N LYS A 198 30.31 -11.90 9.31
CA LYS A 198 31.34 -12.91 9.07
C LYS A 198 32.64 -12.62 9.82
N GLN A 199 33.05 -11.36 9.88
CA GLN A 199 34.25 -10.94 10.61
C GLN A 199 34.09 -11.11 12.12
N LEU A 200 32.90 -10.85 12.66
CA LEU A 200 32.60 -10.99 14.08
C LEU A 200 32.20 -12.41 14.50
N SER A 201 32.04 -13.34 13.55
CA SER A 201 31.63 -14.73 13.80
C SER A 201 30.32 -14.87 14.61
N ILE A 202 29.37 -13.95 14.39
CA ILE A 202 28.08 -13.88 15.12
C ILE A 202 26.91 -14.49 14.34
N GLU A 203 27.15 -15.30 13.30
CA GLU A 203 26.10 -15.85 12.42
C GLU A 203 25.08 -16.69 13.18
N LYS A 204 25.54 -17.48 14.15
CA LYS A 204 24.66 -18.34 14.96
C LYS A 204 23.65 -17.52 15.75
N GLU A 205 24.05 -16.37 16.27
CA GLU A 205 23.19 -15.50 17.06
C GLU A 205 22.16 -14.79 16.18
N ILE A 206 22.59 -14.28 15.02
CA ILE A 206 21.69 -13.72 14.00
C ILE A 206 20.66 -14.76 13.54
N LEU A 207 21.09 -15.99 13.26
CA LEU A 207 20.21 -17.09 12.85
C LEU A 207 19.20 -17.45 13.94
N ARG A 208 19.61 -17.44 15.22
CA ARG A 208 18.72 -17.67 16.35
C ARG A 208 17.63 -16.59 16.43
N GLN A 209 18.02 -15.31 16.32
CA GLN A 209 17.07 -14.20 16.33
C GLN A 209 16.09 -14.26 15.15
N TYR A 210 16.59 -14.57 13.95
CA TYR A 210 15.75 -14.75 12.76
C TYR A 210 14.76 -15.92 12.93
N SER A 211 15.21 -17.06 13.46
CA SER A 211 14.36 -18.22 13.72
C SER A 211 13.30 -17.95 14.78
N GLU A 212 13.64 -17.24 15.87
CA GLU A 212 12.67 -16.85 16.90
C GLU A 212 11.60 -15.89 16.34
N LEU A 213 12.00 -14.97 15.47
CA LEU A 213 11.08 -14.03 14.81
C LEU A 213 10.09 -14.75 13.90
N ILE A 214 10.57 -15.71 13.08
CA ILE A 214 9.71 -16.57 12.25
C ILE A 214 8.72 -17.36 13.12
N HIS A 215 9.18 -17.94 14.22
CA HIS A 215 8.33 -18.73 15.10
C HIS A 215 7.24 -17.88 15.76
N LYS A 216 7.59 -16.69 16.27
CA LYS A 216 6.62 -15.73 16.81
C LYS A 216 5.61 -15.30 15.75
N LEU A 217 6.06 -15.10 14.51
CA LEU A 217 5.18 -14.77 13.40
C LEU A 217 4.16 -15.89 13.14
N PHE A 218 4.63 -17.14 13.09
CA PHE A 218 3.76 -18.30 12.90
C PHE A 218 2.67 -18.37 13.98
N ILE A 219 3.06 -18.29 15.26
CA ILE A 219 2.13 -18.31 16.40
C ILE A 219 1.10 -17.17 16.32
N SER A 220 1.52 -15.98 15.91
CA SER A 220 0.63 -14.82 15.77
C SER A 220 -0.32 -14.93 14.57
N SER A 221 0.08 -15.64 13.52
CA SER A 221 -0.64 -15.64 12.23
C SER A 221 -1.65 -16.78 12.09
N TRP A 222 -1.46 -17.91 12.78
CA TRP A 222 -2.31 -19.08 12.57
C TRP A 222 -3.74 -18.91 13.14
N LYS A 223 -3.94 -18.23 14.28
CA LYS A 223 -5.29 -18.03 14.85
C LYS A 223 -6.18 -17.16 13.97
N PRO A 224 -5.73 -15.98 13.47
CA PRO A 224 -6.50 -15.21 12.50
C PRO A 224 -6.77 -15.98 11.20
N LEU A 225 -5.79 -16.75 10.72
CA LEU A 225 -5.93 -17.58 9.52
C LEU A 225 -7.01 -18.66 9.71
N LEU A 226 -7.01 -19.32 10.87
CA LEU A 226 -8.03 -20.31 11.22
C LEU A 226 -9.41 -19.68 11.31
N LEU A 227 -9.55 -18.53 11.99
CA LEU A 227 -10.81 -17.79 12.07
C LEU A 227 -11.32 -17.39 10.68
N SER A 228 -10.44 -16.86 9.83
CA SER A 228 -10.78 -16.52 8.43
C SER A 228 -11.21 -17.74 7.62
N SER A 229 -10.54 -18.88 7.84
CA SER A 229 -10.87 -20.14 7.18
C SER A 229 -12.22 -20.67 7.66
N MET A 230 -12.52 -20.58 8.96
CA MET A 230 -13.81 -20.97 9.53
C MET A 230 -14.95 -20.10 8.98
N ILE A 231 -14.79 -18.78 8.98
CA ILE A 231 -15.77 -17.85 8.41
C ILE A 231 -16.03 -18.20 6.95
N SER A 232 -14.96 -18.40 6.17
CA SER A 232 -15.07 -18.77 4.75
C SER A 232 -15.82 -20.10 4.58
N SER A 233 -15.48 -21.13 5.36
CA SER A 233 -16.13 -22.43 5.33
C SER A 233 -17.61 -22.36 5.72
N VAL A 234 -17.98 -21.54 6.71
CA VAL A 234 -19.39 -21.32 7.09
C VAL A 234 -20.16 -20.73 5.91
N PHE A 235 -19.62 -19.71 5.22
CA PHE A 235 -20.26 -19.16 4.04
C PHE A 235 -20.40 -20.18 2.90
N TRP A 236 -19.38 -21.01 2.67
CA TRP A 236 -19.46 -22.10 1.68
C TRP A 236 -20.54 -23.13 2.04
N THR A 237 -20.68 -23.50 3.31
CA THR A 237 -21.70 -24.47 3.75
C THR A 237 -23.11 -23.90 3.70
N LEU A 238 -23.29 -22.64 4.14
CA LEU A 238 -24.58 -21.95 4.08
C LEU A 238 -25.09 -21.80 2.63
N ASP A 239 -24.18 -21.55 1.68
CA ASP A 239 -24.50 -21.53 0.25
C ASP A 239 -25.05 -22.88 -0.22
N GLY A 240 -24.39 -23.98 0.13
CA GLY A 240 -24.88 -25.33 -0.17
C GLY A 240 -26.28 -25.60 0.39
N PHE A 241 -26.54 -25.18 1.63
CA PHE A 241 -27.87 -25.31 2.25
C PHE A 241 -28.94 -24.43 1.59
N ALA A 242 -28.60 -23.19 1.21
CA ALA A 242 -29.51 -22.29 0.50
C ALA A 242 -29.92 -22.87 -0.86
N ILE A 243 -28.96 -23.42 -1.61
CA ILE A 243 -29.21 -24.09 -2.88
C ILE A 243 -30.10 -25.34 -2.68
N ALA A 244 -29.80 -26.17 -1.68
CA ALA A 244 -30.60 -27.36 -1.38
C ALA A 244 -32.06 -27.01 -1.00
N PHE A 245 -32.23 -25.99 -0.14
CA PHE A 245 -33.55 -25.50 0.26
C PHE A 245 -34.34 -24.96 -0.93
N LEU A 246 -33.68 -24.24 -1.84
CA LEU A 246 -34.32 -23.72 -3.05
C LEU A 246 -34.85 -24.86 -3.93
N TYR A 247 -34.04 -25.87 -4.22
CA TYR A 247 -34.49 -27.01 -5.02
C TYR A 247 -35.65 -27.76 -4.36
N TRP A 248 -35.58 -27.96 -3.04
CA TRP A 248 -36.66 -28.59 -2.29
C TRP A 248 -37.97 -27.79 -2.35
N ARG A 249 -37.92 -26.47 -2.10
CA ARG A 249 -39.10 -25.61 -2.15
C ARG A 249 -39.67 -25.48 -3.56
N ALA A 250 -38.79 -25.44 -4.56
CA ALA A 250 -39.17 -25.33 -5.97
C ALA A 250 -39.91 -26.57 -6.47
N LEU A 251 -39.54 -27.78 -6.00
CA LEU A 251 -40.28 -29.00 -6.29
C LEU A 251 -41.74 -28.91 -5.83
N ILE A 252 -41.98 -28.48 -4.59
CA ILE A 252 -43.32 -28.32 -4.02
C ILE A 252 -44.17 -27.30 -4.80
N LEU A 253 -43.55 -26.24 -5.34
CA LEU A 253 -44.25 -25.22 -6.13
C LEU A 253 -44.60 -25.69 -7.54
N ILE A 254 -43.78 -26.58 -8.14
CA ILE A 254 -44.13 -27.24 -9.40
C ILE A 254 -45.35 -28.15 -9.20
N GLU A 255 -45.36 -28.96 -8.12
CA GLU A 255 -46.47 -29.89 -7.84
C GLU A 255 -47.81 -29.16 -7.68
N LYS A 256 -47.79 -27.90 -7.24
CA LYS A 256 -48.96 -27.02 -7.14
C LYS A 256 -49.33 -26.29 -8.43
N ASN A 257 -48.61 -26.52 -9.53
CA ASN A 257 -48.72 -25.78 -10.80
C ASN A 257 -48.54 -24.25 -10.67
N GLU A 258 -47.91 -23.76 -9.60
CA GLU A 258 -47.63 -22.33 -9.39
C GLU A 258 -46.33 -21.89 -10.09
N LEU A 259 -45.39 -22.81 -10.31
CA LEU A 259 -44.12 -22.55 -10.99
C LEU A 259 -43.90 -23.51 -12.16
N THR A 260 -43.47 -22.97 -13.30
CA THR A 260 -42.89 -23.75 -14.39
C THR A 260 -41.40 -24.06 -14.18
N SER A 261 -40.91 -25.13 -14.80
CA SER A 261 -39.51 -25.58 -14.72
C SER A 261 -38.47 -24.50 -15.10
N ASN A 262 -38.83 -23.51 -15.92
CA ASN A 262 -37.93 -22.41 -16.33
C ASN A 262 -37.69 -21.39 -15.21
N HIS A 263 -38.68 -21.16 -14.35
CA HIS A 263 -38.54 -20.24 -13.23
C HIS A 263 -37.49 -20.76 -12.23
N ILE A 264 -37.32 -22.09 -12.09
CA ILE A 264 -36.31 -22.69 -11.21
C ILE A 264 -34.90 -22.38 -11.68
N MET A 265 -34.62 -22.54 -12.98
CA MET A 265 -33.28 -22.27 -13.51
C MET A 265 -32.93 -20.79 -13.40
N THR A 266 -33.92 -19.91 -13.58
CA THR A 266 -33.76 -18.47 -13.41
C THR A 266 -33.49 -18.11 -11.94
N MET A 267 -34.27 -18.66 -11.00
CA MET A 267 -34.06 -18.43 -9.55
C MET A 267 -32.72 -19.00 -9.06
N PHE A 268 -32.33 -20.20 -9.52
CA PHE A 268 -31.04 -20.80 -9.22
C PHE A 268 -29.88 -19.91 -9.69
N ALA A 269 -29.92 -19.48 -10.95
CA ALA A 269 -28.86 -18.65 -11.50
C ALA A 269 -28.76 -17.31 -10.74
N LEU A 270 -29.89 -16.63 -10.51
CA LEU A 270 -29.91 -15.36 -9.75
C LEU A 270 -29.35 -15.50 -8.33
N ILE A 271 -29.66 -16.58 -7.62
CA ILE A 271 -29.18 -16.80 -6.26
C ILE A 271 -27.69 -17.13 -6.22
N VAL A 272 -27.19 -18.01 -7.08
CA VAL A 272 -25.75 -18.33 -7.14
C VAL A 272 -24.90 -17.10 -7.45
N PHE A 273 -25.37 -16.22 -8.35
CA PHE A 273 -24.64 -15.00 -8.70
C PHE A 273 -24.75 -13.90 -7.64
N THR A 274 -25.90 -13.77 -6.95
CA THR A 274 -26.05 -12.80 -5.85
C THR A 274 -25.28 -13.21 -4.60
N ILE A 275 -25.24 -14.50 -4.25
CA ILE A 275 -24.44 -15.01 -3.12
C ILE A 275 -22.94 -14.79 -3.37
N GLN A 276 -22.46 -14.97 -4.60
CA GLN A 276 -21.06 -14.67 -4.96
C GLN A 276 -20.70 -13.20 -4.72
N ALA A 277 -21.58 -12.26 -5.10
CA ALA A 277 -21.34 -10.83 -4.85
C ALA A 277 -21.27 -10.51 -3.35
N LEU A 278 -22.18 -11.10 -2.55
CA LEU A 278 -22.19 -10.94 -1.09
C LEU A 278 -20.93 -11.52 -0.43
N LYS A 279 -20.44 -12.66 -0.92
CA LYS A 279 -19.21 -13.30 -0.43
C LYS A 279 -17.98 -12.44 -0.67
N VAL A 280 -17.86 -11.84 -1.86
CA VAL A 280 -16.76 -10.92 -2.18
C VAL A 280 -16.78 -9.73 -1.22
N LEU A 281 -17.95 -9.13 -0.98
CA LEU A 281 -18.12 -8.03 -0.03
C LEU A 281 -17.64 -8.41 1.39
N GLY A 282 -18.05 -9.60 1.87
CA GLY A 282 -17.65 -10.11 3.18
C GLY A 282 -16.15 -10.41 3.31
N MET A 283 -15.50 -10.87 2.24
CA MET A 283 -14.04 -11.08 2.24
C MET A 283 -13.26 -9.77 2.13
N THR A 284 -13.82 -8.76 1.46
CA THR A 284 -13.19 -7.43 1.34
C THR A 284 -13.22 -6.65 2.66
N SER A 285 -14.23 -6.84 3.52
CA SER A 285 -14.33 -6.11 4.80
C SER A 285 -13.17 -6.39 5.76
N ILE A 286 -12.70 -7.65 5.84
CA ILE A 286 -11.52 -8.03 6.64
C ILE A 286 -10.28 -7.28 6.15
N ARG A 287 -10.15 -7.13 4.83
CA ARG A 287 -9.01 -6.45 4.21
C ARG A 287 -9.06 -4.93 4.42
N VAL A 288 -10.25 -4.33 4.37
CA VAL A 288 -10.46 -2.91 4.70
C VAL A 288 -10.09 -2.63 6.17
N ALA A 289 -10.50 -3.49 7.10
CA ALA A 289 -10.15 -3.34 8.52
C ALA A 289 -8.63 -3.34 8.75
N ALA A 290 -7.89 -4.21 8.05
CA ALA A 290 -6.43 -4.24 8.11
C ALA A 290 -5.79 -2.96 7.54
N SER A 291 -6.33 -2.42 6.45
CA SER A 291 -5.85 -1.15 5.86
C SER A 291 -6.08 0.04 6.79
N ILE A 292 -7.21 0.08 7.50
CA ILE A 292 -7.50 1.11 8.52
C ILE A 292 -6.46 1.06 9.63
N SER A 293 -6.17 -0.13 10.17
CA SER A 293 -5.15 -0.30 11.22
C SER A 293 -3.73 0.11 10.76
N ALA A 294 -3.37 -0.13 9.50
CA ALA A 294 -2.09 0.34 8.97
C ALA A 294 -2.05 1.87 8.79
N ALA A 295 -3.20 2.49 8.50
CA ALA A 295 -3.33 3.94 8.33
C ALA A 295 -3.26 4.69 9.68
N GLU A 296 -3.74 4.09 10.78
CA GLU A 296 -3.67 4.69 12.13
C GLU A 296 -2.26 5.15 12.49
N ALA A 297 -1.24 4.32 12.25
CA ALA A 297 0.15 4.67 12.53
C ALA A 297 0.66 5.91 11.73
N PHE A 298 0.08 6.18 10.56
CA PHE A 298 0.38 7.38 9.78
C PHE A 298 -0.40 8.59 10.30
N PHE A 299 -1.67 8.41 10.68
CA PHE A 299 -2.46 9.48 11.28
C PHE A 299 -1.86 9.95 12.61
N ASP A 300 -1.44 9.02 13.47
CA ASP A 300 -0.72 9.32 14.71
C ASP A 300 0.53 10.16 14.46
N LEU A 301 1.27 9.86 13.38
CA LEU A 301 2.44 10.63 12.97
C LEU A 301 2.08 12.00 12.38
N PHE A 302 0.99 12.10 11.62
CA PHE A 302 0.53 13.34 11.01
C PHE A 302 0.00 14.34 12.05
N ASP A 303 -0.67 13.83 13.08
CA ASP A 303 -1.30 14.65 14.12
C ASP A 303 -0.33 14.98 15.26
N ARG A 304 0.80 14.25 15.36
CA ARG A 304 1.84 14.55 16.34
C ARG A 304 2.51 15.90 16.06
N LYS A 305 2.35 16.85 16.99
CA LYS A 305 3.12 18.10 17.04
C LYS A 305 4.42 17.87 17.84
N PRO A 306 5.59 18.16 17.27
CA PRO A 306 6.87 18.03 17.98
C PRO A 306 6.98 19.08 19.08
N ALA A 307 7.73 18.76 20.13
CA ALA A 307 7.97 19.71 21.23
C ALA A 307 8.90 20.87 20.80
N ILE A 308 9.84 20.58 19.89
CA ILE A 308 10.72 21.56 19.26
C ILE A 308 10.50 21.44 17.77
N ASP A 309 9.75 22.39 17.21
CA ASP A 309 9.36 22.39 15.80
C ASP A 309 10.37 23.15 14.94
N ASN A 310 11.10 22.42 14.10
CA ASN A 310 12.10 23.01 13.20
C ASN A 310 11.51 23.74 11.99
N THR A 311 10.21 23.59 11.72
CA THR A 311 9.52 24.33 10.65
C THR A 311 8.73 25.52 11.19
N SER A 312 8.74 25.77 12.51
CA SER A 312 8.10 26.95 13.09
C SER A 312 8.86 28.22 12.67
N THR A 313 8.10 29.25 12.31
CA THR A 313 8.62 30.61 12.07
C THR A 313 8.41 31.52 13.28
N GLU A 314 7.83 30.97 14.35
CA GLU A 314 7.62 31.68 15.60
C GLU A 314 8.91 31.69 16.43
N GLY A 315 9.26 32.85 16.97
CA GLY A 315 10.46 33.03 17.78
C GLY A 315 10.98 34.44 17.71
N GLN A 316 11.98 34.74 18.54
CA GLN A 316 12.75 35.98 18.42
C GLN A 316 13.90 35.77 17.44
N GLU A 317 13.91 36.53 16.35
CA GLU A 317 15.07 36.65 15.48
C GLU A 317 16.01 37.72 16.06
N LEU A 318 17.23 37.31 16.41
CA LEU A 318 18.23 38.22 16.96
C LEU A 318 18.85 39.04 15.83
N VAL A 319 18.65 40.36 15.88
CA VAL A 319 19.22 41.31 14.89
C VAL A 319 20.70 41.60 15.17
N ASP A 320 21.10 41.57 16.45
CA ASP A 320 22.46 41.86 16.90
C ASP A 320 22.98 40.70 17.75
N PHE A 321 23.76 39.80 17.14
CA PHE A 321 24.27 38.58 17.76
C PHE A 321 25.74 38.72 18.13
N HIS A 322 26.03 38.89 19.43
CA HIS A 322 27.39 39.04 19.95
C HIS A 322 28.08 37.72 20.30
N GLY A 323 27.39 36.58 20.28
CA GLY A 323 28.02 35.26 20.48
C GLY A 323 28.33 34.87 21.93
N GLU A 324 27.87 35.62 22.94
CA GLU A 324 27.98 35.19 24.34
C GLU A 324 27.08 33.97 24.60
N ILE A 325 27.64 32.89 25.15
CA ILE A 325 26.93 31.65 25.48
C ILE A 325 26.97 31.43 26.99
N LYS A 326 25.80 31.44 27.63
CA LYS A 326 25.64 31.21 29.07
C LYS A 326 24.73 30.03 29.36
N PHE A 327 25.21 29.09 30.15
CA PHE A 327 24.42 28.03 30.79
C PHE A 327 24.26 28.40 32.27
N ASP A 328 23.01 28.51 32.75
CA ASP A 328 22.70 28.86 34.13
C ASP A 328 21.94 27.74 34.84
N GLN A 329 22.63 27.03 35.74
CA GLN A 329 22.11 25.92 36.54
C GLN A 329 21.33 24.89 35.72
N VAL A 330 21.82 24.57 34.52
CA VAL A 330 21.11 23.70 33.58
C VAL A 330 21.10 22.27 34.10
N LYS A 331 19.90 21.70 34.17
CA LYS A 331 19.67 20.29 34.47
C LYS A 331 19.14 19.59 33.23
N PHE A 332 19.75 18.46 32.87
CA PHE A 332 19.39 17.72 31.67
C PHE A 332 19.37 16.21 31.90
N ILE A 333 18.30 15.59 31.40
CA ILE A 333 18.05 14.15 31.47
C ILE A 333 17.54 13.71 30.10
N TYR A 334 18.13 12.65 29.53
CA TYR A 334 17.60 12.06 28.30
C TYR A 334 16.23 11.43 28.58
N PRO A 335 15.18 11.73 27.80
CA PRO A 335 13.84 11.20 28.04
C PRO A 335 13.77 9.67 28.05
N THR A 336 14.58 9.01 27.22
CA THR A 336 14.69 7.55 27.12
C THR A 336 15.47 6.90 28.26
N ARG A 337 16.21 7.69 29.05
CA ARG A 337 17.02 7.21 30.20
C ARG A 337 16.78 8.12 31.42
N SER A 338 15.54 8.15 31.88
CA SER A 338 15.08 9.05 32.95
C SER A 338 15.78 8.88 34.31
N THR A 339 16.47 7.76 34.52
CA THR A 339 17.19 7.47 35.78
C THR A 339 18.60 8.05 35.84
N ALA A 340 19.20 8.41 34.71
CA ALA A 340 20.56 8.94 34.65
C ALA A 340 20.53 10.46 34.40
N ILE A 341 20.87 11.24 35.43
CA ILE A 341 21.06 12.68 35.30
C ILE A 341 22.42 12.91 34.63
N ILE A 342 22.42 13.59 33.48
CA ILE A 342 23.64 13.83 32.69
C ILE A 342 24.27 15.17 33.06
N LEU A 343 23.45 16.22 33.15
CA LEU A 343 23.87 17.52 33.67
C LEU A 343 23.06 17.79 34.92
N ASP A 344 23.75 18.07 36.02
CA ASP A 344 23.14 18.50 37.28
C ASP A 344 23.74 19.84 37.68
N THR A 345 22.91 20.88 37.70
CA THR A 345 23.29 22.26 38.06
C THR A 345 24.49 22.78 37.23
N PHE A 346 24.52 22.47 35.93
CA PHE A 346 25.64 22.84 35.06
C PHE A 346 25.66 24.36 34.81
N GLN A 347 26.82 24.98 35.05
CA GLN A 347 27.06 26.40 34.79
C GLN A 347 28.28 26.59 33.91
N LEU A 348 28.15 27.44 32.91
CA LEU A 348 29.23 27.80 31.99
C LEU A 348 28.95 29.18 31.41
N ASN A 349 29.98 30.02 31.31
CA ASN A 349 29.90 31.28 30.60
C ASN A 349 31.07 31.39 29.61
N ILE A 350 30.74 31.54 28.33
CA ILE A 350 31.69 31.74 27.23
C ILE A 350 31.42 33.14 26.66
N LYS A 351 32.44 33.99 26.77
CA LYS A 351 32.42 35.34 26.18
C LYS A 351 32.70 35.28 24.67
N PRO A 352 32.28 36.32 23.90
CA PRO A 352 32.49 36.42 22.45
C PRO A 352 33.93 36.21 21.98
#